data_AF-A0A7C6SQH6-F1
#
_entry.id   AF-A0A7C6SQH6-F1
#
_cell.length_a   1.000
_cell.length_b   1.000
_cell.length_c   1.000
_cell.angle_alpha   90.00
_cell.angle_beta   90.00
_cell.angle_gamma   90.00
#
_symmetry.space_group_name_H-M   'P 1'
#
loop_
_entity.id
_entity.type
_entity.pdbx_description
1 polymer ?
#
loop_
_entity_poly.entity_id
_entity_poly.type
_entity_poly.pdbx_seq_one_letter_code
_entity_poly.pdbx_strand_id
1 'polypeptide(L)'
;MERAEIAVQVVVLAARTILECSGETYRAEETAILMCRSFGMSDAEIMAFPTGFTLAVRKPDGTTETRVMRIQHRRINLGLINDINSVSRRVVARELTPEQALDEIMALRSHPEPPMLRQ
;
A
#
# COMPACT_ATOMS: atom_id res chain seq x y z
N MET A 1 1.70 9.61 18.03
CA MET A 1 0.69 8.54 17.96
C MET A 1 -0.03 8.58 16.62
N GLU A 2 -0.62 9.72 16.23
CA GLU A 2 -1.36 9.90 14.96
C GLU A 2 -0.55 9.54 13.68
N ARG A 3 0.73 9.93 13.62
CA ARG A 3 1.59 9.67 12.46
C ARG A 3 1.85 8.18 12.16
N ALA A 4 1.93 7.35 13.20
CA ALA A 4 2.11 5.91 13.02
C ALA A 4 0.83 5.25 12.48
N GLU A 5 -0.33 5.77 12.87
CA GLU A 5 -1.60 5.30 12.35
C GLU A 5 -1.75 5.64 10.86
N ILE A 6 -1.42 6.87 10.47
CA ILE A 6 -1.39 7.28 9.06
C ILE A 6 -0.44 6.40 8.26
N ALA A 7 0.76 6.12 8.78
CA ALA A 7 1.72 5.24 8.13
C ALA A 7 1.15 3.83 7.87
N VAL A 8 0.47 3.22 8.86
CA VAL A 8 -0.20 1.92 8.66
C VAL A 8 -1.31 2.04 7.61
N GLN A 9 -2.11 3.10 7.64
CA GLN A 9 -3.17 3.33 6.65
C GLN A 9 -2.62 3.40 5.22
N VAL A 10 -1.54 4.14 5.01
CA VAL A 10 -0.86 4.27 3.70
C VAL A 10 -0.40 2.91 3.20
N VAL A 11 0.28 2.13 4.05
CA VAL A 11 0.78 0.79 3.73
C VAL A 11 -0.36 -0.13 3.29
N VAL A 12 -1.43 -0.14 4.07
CA VAL A 12 -2.63 -0.93 3.78
C VAL A 12 -3.25 -0.50 2.45
N LEU A 13 -3.30 0.81 2.17
CA LEU A 13 -3.85 1.34 0.94
C LEU A 13 -3.02 0.94 -0.29
N ALA A 14 -1.69 1.01 -0.19
CA ALA A 14 -0.78 0.61 -1.24
C ALA A 14 -0.92 -0.88 -1.58
N ALA A 15 -0.82 -1.76 -0.58
CA ALA A 15 -0.96 -3.21 -0.76
C ALA A 15 -2.34 -3.58 -1.32
N ARG A 16 -3.40 -2.96 -0.79
CA ARG A 16 -4.77 -3.12 -1.29
C ARG A 16 -4.88 -2.73 -2.76
N THR A 17 -4.32 -1.59 -3.14
CA THR A 17 -4.41 -1.07 -4.51
C THR A 17 -3.70 -1.98 -5.50
N ILE A 18 -2.52 -2.51 -5.13
CA ILE A 18 -1.79 -3.49 -5.96
C ILE A 18 -2.67 -4.73 -6.22
N LEU A 19 -3.29 -5.29 -5.19
CA LEU A 19 -4.14 -6.48 -5.35
C LEU A 19 -5.47 -6.19 -6.07
N GLU A 20 -6.08 -5.03 -5.85
CA GLU A 20 -7.26 -4.57 -6.61
C GLU A 20 -6.94 -4.43 -8.11
N CYS A 21 -5.69 -4.10 -8.45
CA CYS A 21 -5.23 -4.00 -9.84
C CYS A 21 -4.74 -5.34 -10.41
N SER A 22 -5.05 -6.46 -9.74
CA SER A 22 -4.62 -7.82 -10.13
C SER A 22 -3.10 -7.99 -10.14
N GLY A 23 -2.39 -7.18 -9.34
CA GLY A 23 -0.96 -7.35 -9.08
C GLY A 23 -0.68 -8.63 -8.30
N GLU A 24 0.55 -9.13 -8.46
CA GLU A 24 0.99 -10.36 -7.81
C GLU A 24 1.09 -10.19 -6.29
N THR A 25 0.80 -11.24 -5.52
CA THR A 25 0.76 -11.20 -4.05
C THR A 25 2.09 -10.77 -3.44
N TYR A 26 3.20 -11.31 -3.95
CA TYR A 26 4.54 -10.95 -3.45
C TYR A 26 4.86 -9.47 -3.65
N ARG A 27 4.31 -8.80 -4.69
CA ARG A 27 4.53 -7.36 -4.91
C ARG A 27 3.81 -6.52 -3.86
N ALA A 28 2.60 -6.93 -3.48
CA ALA A 28 1.86 -6.30 -2.40
C ALA A 28 2.60 -6.46 -1.06
N GLU A 29 3.14 -7.66 -0.80
CA GLU A 29 3.94 -7.95 0.39
C GLU A 29 5.21 -7.11 0.45
N GLU A 30 6.02 -7.15 -0.61
CA GLU A 30 7.28 -6.41 -0.70
C GLU A 30 7.07 -4.90 -0.54
N THR A 31 6.06 -4.34 -1.23
CA THR A 31 5.71 -2.92 -1.12
C THR A 31 5.34 -2.56 0.31
N ALA A 32 4.51 -3.36 0.97
CA ALA A 32 4.09 -3.08 2.33
C ALA A 32 5.26 -3.11 3.33
N ILE A 33 6.12 -4.13 3.23
CA ILE A 33 7.29 -4.26 4.10
C ILE A 33 8.27 -3.10 3.90
N LEU A 34 8.56 -2.72 2.66
CA LEU A 34 9.46 -1.61 2.36
C LEU A 34 8.93 -0.28 2.91
N MET A 35 7.64 -0.02 2.75
CA MET A 35 7.01 1.20 3.25
C MET A 35 6.97 1.22 4.79
N CYS A 36 6.60 0.11 5.45
CA CYS A 36 6.64 0.00 6.91
C CYS A 36 8.01 0.34 7.48
N ARG A 37 9.07 -0.28 6.93
CA ARG A 37 10.45 -0.04 7.35
C ARG A 37 10.87 1.41 7.16
N SER A 38 10.47 2.03 6.05
CA SER A 38 10.77 3.42 5.74
C SER A 38 10.11 4.40 6.70
N PHE A 39 8.95 4.05 7.23
CA PHE A 39 8.24 4.79 8.27
C PHE A 39 8.73 4.50 9.70
N GLY A 40 9.79 3.70 9.87
CA GLY A 40 10.34 3.34 11.18
C GLY A 40 9.61 2.19 11.88
N MET A 41 8.72 1.48 11.18
CA MET A 41 8.03 0.29 11.66
C MET A 41 8.77 -0.97 11.17
N SER A 42 9.89 -1.28 11.83
CA SER A 42 10.80 -2.36 11.40
C SER A 42 10.26 -3.76 11.69
N ASP A 43 9.38 -3.89 12.68
CA ASP A 43 8.70 -5.14 13.04
C ASP A 43 7.31 -5.14 12.42
N ALA A 44 7.25 -5.58 11.16
CA ALA A 44 6.04 -5.69 10.37
C ALA A 44 6.06 -7.00 9.59
N GLU A 45 4.91 -7.68 9.55
CA GLU A 45 4.68 -8.95 8.86
C GLU A 45 3.43 -8.83 8.00
N ILE A 46 3.50 -9.34 6.78
CA ILE A 46 2.38 -9.35 5.84
C ILE A 46 2.27 -10.71 5.15
N MET A 47 1.05 -11.18 4.99
CA MET A 47 0.74 -12.36 4.19
C MET A 47 -0.41 -12.01 3.26
N ALA A 48 -0.11 -12.00 1.96
CA ALA A 48 -1.05 -11.71 0.91
C ALA A 48 -1.55 -12.98 0.23
N PHE A 49 -2.84 -12.97 -0.04
CA PHE A 49 -3.58 -13.97 -0.79
C PHE A 49 -4.20 -13.28 -2.00
N PRO A 50 -4.58 -14.02 -3.05
CA PRO A 50 -5.29 -13.42 -4.16
C PRO A 50 -6.52 -12.61 -3.70
N THR A 51 -7.22 -13.07 -2.66
CA THR A 51 -8.48 -12.50 -2.15
C THR A 51 -8.32 -11.43 -1.06
N GLY A 52 -7.12 -11.15 -0.58
CA GLY A 52 -6.93 -10.32 0.59
C GLY A 52 -5.54 -10.40 1.17
N PHE A 53 -5.31 -9.74 2.29
CA PHE A 53 -4.05 -9.86 3.03
C PHE A 53 -4.26 -9.59 4.51
N THR A 54 -3.33 -10.07 5.31
CA THR A 54 -3.21 -9.74 6.73
C THR A 54 -1.88 -9.01 6.94
N LEU A 55 -1.92 -7.87 7.61
CA LEU A 55 -0.76 -7.07 7.98
C LEU A 55 -0.72 -6.96 9.51
N ALA A 56 0.41 -7.28 10.13
CA ALA A 56 0.68 -7.02 11.54
C ALA A 56 1.87 -6.07 11.66
N VAL A 57 1.74 -5.03 12.47
CA VAL A 57 2.80 -4.02 12.65
C VAL A 57 2.94 -3.70 14.14
N ARG A 58 4.17 -3.76 14.65
CA ARG A 58 4.50 -3.25 15.99
C ARG A 58 4.78 -1.75 15.92
N LYS A 59 4.01 -0.98 16.68
CA LYS A 59 4.18 0.46 16.83
C LYS A 59 5.31 0.80 17.80
N PRO A 60 5.86 2.02 17.74
CA PRO A 60 6.90 2.48 18.66
C PRO A 60 6.50 2.45 20.15
N ASP A 61 5.20 2.50 20.46
CA ASP A 61 4.67 2.40 21.83
C ASP A 61 4.64 0.95 22.37
N GLY A 62 5.11 -0.02 21.58
CA GLY A 62 5.14 -1.43 21.93
C GLY A 62 3.86 -2.19 21.60
N THR A 63 2.78 -1.52 21.21
CA THR A 63 1.52 -2.16 20.80
C THR A 63 1.64 -2.77 19.40
N THR A 64 0.87 -3.82 19.14
CA THR A 64 0.76 -4.43 17.81
C THR A 64 -0.61 -4.13 17.22
N GLU A 65 -0.62 -3.59 16.01
CA GLU A 65 -1.83 -3.39 15.22
C GLU A 65 -1.90 -4.44 14.11
N THR A 66 -3.04 -5.12 14.01
CA THR A 66 -3.30 -6.09 12.95
C THR A 66 -4.44 -5.60 12.08
N ARG A 67 -4.23 -5.63 10.75
CA ARG A 67 -5.21 -5.29 9.73
C ARG A 67 -5.49 -6.50 8.86
N VAL A 68 -6.77 -6.79 8.66
CA VAL A 68 -7.24 -7.82 7.73
C VAL A 68 -8.01 -7.12 6.63
N MET A 69 -7.60 -7.34 5.39
CA MET A 69 -8.20 -6.71 4.22
C MET A 69 -8.68 -7.75 3.22
N ARG A 70 -9.94 -7.61 2.78
CA ARG A 70 -10.53 -8.41 1.71
C ARG A 70 -10.64 -7.58 0.44
N ILE A 71 -10.17 -8.15 -0.67
CA ILE A 71 -10.33 -7.56 -2.01
C ILE A 71 -11.65 -8.04 -2.58
N GLN A 72 -12.58 -7.10 -2.80
CA GLN A 72 -13.92 -7.40 -3.31
C GLN A 72 -14.03 -7.25 -4.83
N HIS A 73 -13.29 -6.31 -5.38
CA HIS A 73 -13.31 -5.97 -6.79
C HIS A 73 -11.89 -5.98 -7.33
N ARG A 74 -11.72 -6.51 -8.54
CA ARG A 74 -10.43 -6.49 -9.24
C ARG A 74 -10.63 -5.94 -10.64
N ARG A 75 -9.61 -5.20 -11.09
CA ARG A 75 -9.47 -4.66 -12.44
C ARG A 75 -8.03 -4.80 -12.87
N ILE A 76 -7.76 -4.62 -14.15
CA ILE A 76 -6.39 -4.55 -14.66
C ILE A 76 -6.08 -3.07 -14.86
N ASN A 77 -5.19 -2.55 -14.02
CA ASN A 77 -4.69 -1.18 -14.17
C ASN A 77 -3.18 -1.14 -13.90
N LEU A 78 -2.41 -1.37 -14.97
CA LEU A 78 -0.94 -1.35 -14.88
C LEU A 78 -0.39 0.05 -14.62
N GLY A 79 -1.10 1.10 -15.07
CA GLY A 79 -0.73 2.49 -14.79
C GLY A 79 -0.75 2.77 -13.30
N LEU A 80 -1.87 2.45 -12.64
CA LEU A 80 -2.01 2.63 -11.19
C LEU A 80 -1.00 1.79 -10.40
N ILE A 81 -0.70 0.56 -10.83
CA ILE A 81 0.38 -0.23 -10.19
C ILE A 81 1.73 0.49 -10.31
N ASN A 82 2.07 1.04 -11.47
CA ASN A 82 3.31 1.77 -11.66
C ASN A 82 3.35 3.04 -10.80
N ASP A 83 2.24 3.76 -10.69
CA ASP A 83 2.15 4.96 -9.86
C ASP A 83 2.35 4.62 -8.38
N ILE A 84 1.70 3.56 -7.87
CA ILE A 84 1.89 3.08 -6.49
C ILE A 84 3.35 2.66 -6.25
N ASN A 85 3.99 1.98 -7.20
CA ASN A 85 5.40 1.63 -7.11
C ASN A 85 6.33 2.85 -7.11
N SER A 86 5.95 3.92 -7.82
CA SER A 86 6.67 5.18 -7.78
C SER A 86 6.58 5.84 -6.40
N VAL A 87 5.36 5.90 -5.84
CA VAL A 87 5.12 6.39 -4.48
C VAL A 87 5.93 5.58 -3.46
N SER A 88 5.92 4.25 -3.54
CA SER A 88 6.65 3.40 -2.60
C SER A 88 8.16 3.65 -2.66
N ARG A 89 8.75 3.81 -3.85
CA ARG A 89 10.17 4.16 -4.02
C ARG A 89 10.51 5.52 -3.42
N ARG A 90 9.65 6.53 -3.61
CA ARG A 90 9.84 7.88 -3.03
C ARG A 90 9.71 7.87 -1.51
N VAL A 91 8.81 7.06 -0.95
CA VAL A 91 8.72 6.80 0.49
C VAL A 91 10.02 6.17 1.01
N VAL A 92 10.55 5.16 0.31
CA VAL A 92 11.83 4.51 0.68
C VAL A 92 13.01 5.48 0.60
N ALA A 93 13.02 6.38 -0.40
CA ALA A 93 13.99 7.45 -0.52
C ALA A 93 13.80 8.58 0.51
N ARG A 94 12.78 8.50 1.37
CA ARG A 94 12.40 9.52 2.38
C ARG A 94 12.03 10.87 1.76
N GLU A 95 11.57 10.87 0.52
CA GLU A 95 11.10 12.05 -0.20
C GLU A 95 9.64 12.38 0.12
N LEU A 96 8.90 11.39 0.63
CA LEU A 96 7.49 11.51 1.00
C LEU A 96 7.27 11.20 2.47
N THR A 97 6.52 12.07 3.14
CA THR A 97 5.97 11.76 4.47
C THR A 97 4.76 10.81 4.35
N PRO A 98 4.37 10.12 5.45
CA PRO A 98 3.16 9.30 5.45
C PRO A 98 1.92 10.07 4.97
N GLU A 99 1.77 11.32 5.40
CA GLU A 99 0.63 12.17 5.06
C GLU A 99 0.61 12.46 3.55
N GLN A 100 1.75 12.87 2.98
CA GLN A 100 1.86 13.15 1.55
C GLN A 100 1.65 11.90 0.69
N ALA A 101 2.17 10.76 1.13
CA ALA A 101 1.97 9.48 0.45
C ALA A 101 0.49 9.06 0.50
N LEU A 102 -0.21 9.32 1.61
CA LEU A 102 -1.64 9.03 1.73
C LEU A 102 -2.44 9.85 0.70
N ASP A 103 -2.19 11.15 0.67
CA ASP A 103 -2.87 12.08 -0.23
C ASP A 103 -2.63 11.70 -1.70
N GLU A 104 -1.38 11.36 -2.05
CA GLU A 104 -1.01 10.97 -3.42
C GLU A 104 -1.70 9.66 -3.83
N ILE A 105 -1.70 8.63 -2.97
CA ILE A 105 -2.40 7.36 -3.26
C ILE A 105 -3.92 7.59 -3.37
N MET A 106 -4.51 8.42 -2.51
CA MET A 106 -5.94 8.75 -2.59
C MET A 106 -6.28 9.47 -3.89
N ALA A 107 -5.47 10.44 -4.31
CA ALA A 107 -5.64 11.15 -5.58
C ALA A 107 -5.57 10.17 -6.76
N LEU A 108 -4.55 9.31 -6.81
CA LEU A 108 -4.40 8.28 -7.86
C LEU A 108 -5.61 7.35 -7.95
N ARG A 109 -6.16 6.93 -6.81
CA ARG A 109 -7.35 6.05 -6.77
C ARG A 109 -8.64 6.77 -7.18
N SER A 110 -8.70 8.09 -7.07
CA SER A 110 -9.86 8.90 -7.46
C SER A 110 -9.96 9.11 -8.97
N HIS A 111 -8.87 8.91 -9.72
CA HIS A 111 -8.85 9.15 -11.14
C HIS A 111 -9.50 8.00 -11.93
N PRO A 112 -10.40 8.32 -12.88
CA PRO A 112 -11.01 7.32 -13.75
C PRO A 112 -9.95 6.69 -14.65
N GLU A 113 -10.13 5.40 -14.92
CA GLU A 113 -9.25 4.64 -15.78
C GLU A 113 -9.20 5.28 -17.18
N PRO A 114 -8.02 5.50 -17.77
CA PRO A 114 -7.96 5.94 -19.16
C PRO A 114 -8.68 4.90 -20.02
N PRO A 115 -9.50 5.33 -21.00
CA PRO A 115 -10.27 4.41 -21.81
C PRO A 115 -9.34 3.40 -22.45
N MET A 116 -9.69 2.11 -22.33
CA MET A 116 -8.94 1.06 -22.99
C MET A 116 -8.90 1.37 -24.49
N LEU A 117 -7.69 1.50 -25.05
CA LEU A 117 -7.50 1.45 -26.49
C LEU A 117 -8.03 0.09 -26.94
N ARG A 118 -9.26 0.07 -27.45
CA ARG A 118 -9.80 -1.09 -28.16
C ARG A 118 -8.91 -1.29 -29.38
N GLN A 119 -8.12 -2.35 -29.37
CA GLN A 119 -7.47 -2.88 -30.57
C GLN A 119 -8.52 -3.58 -31.44
#